data_AF-X1MAG4-F1
#
_entry.id   AF-X1MAG4-F1
#
_cell.length_a   1.000
_cell.length_b   1.000
_cell.length_c   1.000
_cell.angle_alpha   90.00
_cell.angle_beta   90.00
_cell.angle_gamma   90.00
#
_symmetry.space_group_name_H-M   'P 1'
#
loop_
_entity.id
_entity.type
_entity.pdbx_description
1 polymer ?
#
loop_
_entity_poly.entity_id
_entity_poly.type
_entity_poly.pdbx_seq_one_letter_code
_entity_poly.pdbx_strand_id
1 'polypeptide(L)'
;MIKPGEWHKAKYWGRFHINKVAELPELGTFDTPQWGKSSFRPTIAEIQWENGNKELWFPYWIGPVGKERFGQGAAMITEKEFLTLLREAIRQQFFSEEFLSDLDKAIGENKRSEKR
;
A
#
# COMPACT_ATOMS: atom_id res chain seq x y z
N MET A 1 -8.25 -6.38 9.19
CA MET A 1 -7.75 -6.28 7.80
C MET A 1 -8.90 -5.81 6.95
N ILE A 2 -8.67 -4.85 6.07
CA ILE A 2 -9.71 -4.38 5.14
C ILE A 2 -9.85 -5.36 3.98
N LYS A 3 -11.02 -5.39 3.36
CA LYS A 3 -11.29 -6.28 2.22
C LYS A 3 -11.94 -5.54 1.06
N PRO A 4 -11.69 -5.95 -0.20
CA PRO A 4 -12.47 -5.48 -1.34
C PRO A 4 -13.97 -5.68 -1.10
N GLY A 5 -14.79 -4.70 -1.49
CA GLY A 5 -16.24 -4.71 -1.29
C GLY A 5 -16.71 -4.05 0.01
N GLU A 6 -15.80 -3.73 0.93
CA GLU A 6 -16.17 -3.08 2.20
C GLU A 6 -16.41 -1.58 2.04
N TRP A 7 -17.36 -1.06 2.83
CA TRP A 7 -17.59 0.37 3.00
C TRP A 7 -17.05 0.84 4.34
N HIS A 8 -16.33 1.96 4.31
CA HIS A 8 -15.74 2.59 5.49
C HIS A 8 -16.10 4.08 5.52
N LYS A 9 -15.83 4.74 6.65
CA LYS A 9 -16.06 6.18 6.83
C LYS A 9 -14.83 6.83 7.45
N ALA A 10 -14.27 7.81 6.75
CA ALA A 10 -13.28 8.71 7.30
C ALA A 10 -13.98 9.89 7.99
N LYS A 11 -13.54 10.22 9.21
CA LYS A 11 -14.20 11.20 10.10
C LYS A 11 -14.50 12.55 9.44
N TYR A 12 -13.60 13.03 8.57
CA TYR A 12 -13.69 14.34 7.94
C TYR A 12 -13.87 14.31 6.41
N TRP A 13 -13.68 13.15 5.76
CA TRP A 13 -13.72 13.03 4.30
C TRP A 13 -14.95 12.30 3.77
N GLY A 14 -15.75 11.69 4.65
CA GLY A 14 -16.98 10.99 4.25
C GLY A 14 -16.78 9.49 4.09
N ARG A 15 -17.67 8.84 3.34
CA ARG A 15 -17.62 7.39 3.13
C ARG A 15 -16.82 7.04 1.87
N PHE A 16 -16.20 5.88 1.92
CA PHE A 16 -15.46 5.33 0.79
C PHE A 16 -15.66 3.82 0.72
N HIS A 17 -15.52 3.29 -0.49
CA HIS A 17 -15.59 1.88 -0.83
C HIS A 17 -14.18 1.35 -1.12
N ILE A 18 -13.87 0.13 -0.68
CA ILE A 18 -12.62 -0.54 -1.03
C ILE A 18 -12.80 -1.31 -2.34
N ASN A 19 -12.14 -0.86 -3.41
CA ASN A 19 -12.23 -1.51 -4.71
C ASN A 19 -11.25 -2.69 -4.83
N LYS A 20 -9.99 -2.45 -4.47
CA LYS A 20 -8.90 -3.43 -4.57
C LYS A 20 -8.00 -3.33 -3.37
N VAL A 21 -7.35 -4.44 -3.03
CA VAL A 21 -6.34 -4.51 -1.98
C VAL A 21 -5.20 -5.37 -2.51
N ALA A 22 -3.97 -4.90 -2.33
CA ALA A 22 -2.75 -5.66 -2.57
C ALA A 22 -1.91 -5.68 -1.29
N GLU A 23 -1.48 -6.88 -0.88
CA GLU A 23 -0.64 -7.10 0.29
C GLU A 23 0.61 -7.90 -0.08
N LEU A 24 1.64 -7.82 0.76
CA LEU A 24 2.74 -8.76 0.70
C LEU A 24 2.27 -10.16 1.15
N PRO A 25 2.76 -11.25 0.51
CA PRO A 25 2.43 -12.61 0.92
C PRO A 25 2.99 -12.97 2.29
N GLU A 26 4.11 -12.36 2.68
CA GLU A 26 4.75 -12.56 3.98
C GLU A 26 4.81 -11.26 4.77
N LEU A 27 4.72 -11.39 6.09
CA LEU A 27 4.87 -10.28 7.02
C LEU A 27 6.33 -9.82 7.05
N GLY A 28 6.56 -8.50 6.93
CA GLY A 28 7.85 -7.92 7.28
C GLY A 28 8.09 -8.09 8.78
N THR A 29 9.30 -8.49 9.19
CA THR A 29 9.66 -8.58 10.60
C THR A 29 10.72 -7.56 10.94
N PHE A 30 10.57 -6.88 12.07
CA PHE A 30 11.49 -5.87 12.55
C PHE A 30 11.61 -5.94 14.06
N ASP A 31 12.75 -5.53 14.60
CA ASP A 31 12.95 -5.43 16.04
C ASP A 31 12.63 -4.02 16.52
N THR A 32 11.84 -3.95 17.58
CA THR A 32 11.53 -2.70 18.26
C THR A 32 12.21 -2.69 19.63
N PRO A 33 12.76 -1.54 20.07
CA PRO A 33 13.27 -1.42 21.44
C PRO A 33 12.20 -1.68 22.51
N GLN A 34 10.93 -1.41 22.18
CA GLN A 34 9.82 -1.47 23.13
C GLN A 34 9.16 -2.86 23.25
N TRP A 35 9.09 -3.62 22.16
CA TRP A 35 8.34 -4.88 22.11
C TRP A 35 9.16 -6.07 21.56
N GLY A 36 10.44 -5.85 21.26
CA GLY A 36 11.27 -6.85 20.57
C GLY A 36 10.74 -7.11 19.16
N LYS A 37 10.85 -8.36 18.72
CA LYS A 37 10.46 -8.80 17.37
C LYS A 37 8.97 -8.56 17.12
N SER A 38 8.67 -7.75 16.12
CA SER A 38 7.33 -7.35 15.71
C SER A 38 7.12 -7.63 14.21
N SER A 39 5.87 -7.75 13.80
CA SER A 39 5.48 -7.89 12.39
C SER A 39 4.86 -6.62 11.85
N PHE A 40 5.09 -6.36 10.57
CA PHE A 40 4.57 -5.23 9.81
C PHE A 40 4.01 -5.74 8.49
N ARG A 41 2.75 -5.38 8.20
CA ARG A 41 2.08 -5.70 6.95
C ARG A 41 1.71 -4.41 6.22
N PRO A 42 2.51 -3.96 5.24
CA PRO A 42 2.10 -2.88 4.37
C PRO A 42 1.07 -3.39 3.36
N THR A 43 0.08 -2.55 3.10
CA THR A 43 -1.01 -2.83 2.17
C THR A 43 -1.23 -1.61 1.29
N ILE A 44 -1.58 -1.82 0.02
CA ILE A 44 -2.10 -0.78 -0.87
C ILE A 44 -3.57 -1.09 -1.11
N ALA A 45 -4.45 -0.13 -0.89
CA ALA A 45 -5.86 -0.23 -1.21
C ALA A 45 -6.25 0.84 -2.23
N GLU A 46 -6.99 0.45 -3.27
CA GLU A 46 -7.70 1.41 -4.10
C GLU A 46 -9.03 1.68 -3.43
N ILE A 47 -9.28 2.95 -3.10
CA ILE A 47 -10.55 3.39 -2.54
C ILE A 47 -11.30 4.26 -3.54
N GLN A 48 -12.63 4.24 -3.45
CA GLN A 48 -13.49 5.15 -4.15
C GLN A 48 -14.37 5.92 -3.18
N TRP A 49 -14.26 7.24 -3.21
CA TRP A 49 -15.10 8.14 -2.43
C TRP A 49 -16.50 8.25 -3.02
N GLU A 50 -17.50 8.64 -2.20
CA GLU A 50 -18.88 8.87 -2.66
C GLU A 50 -18.98 9.93 -3.77
N ASN A 51 -18.01 10.85 -3.87
CA ASN A 51 -17.93 11.85 -4.94
C ASN A 51 -17.35 11.30 -6.27
N GLY A 52 -17.01 10.01 -6.33
CA GLY A 52 -16.48 9.33 -7.51
C GLY A 52 -14.96 9.32 -7.61
N ASN A 53 -14.24 10.12 -6.81
CA ASN A 53 -12.77 10.15 -6.84
C ASN A 53 -12.18 8.82 -6.39
N LYS A 54 -11.12 8.39 -7.08
CA LYS A 54 -10.33 7.21 -6.72
C LYS A 54 -9.00 7.64 -6.13
N GLU A 55 -8.60 6.98 -5.06
CA GLU A 55 -7.35 7.25 -4.38
C GLU A 55 -6.65 5.95 -3.97
N LEU A 56 -5.34 6.03 -3.80
CA LEU A 56 -4.54 4.96 -3.24
C LEU A 56 -4.29 5.24 -1.76
N TRP A 57 -4.78 4.33 -0.93
CA TRP A 57 -4.56 4.36 0.51
C TRP A 57 -3.50 3.33 0.89
N PHE A 58 -2.60 3.70 1.81
CA PHE A 58 -1.51 2.85 2.30
C PHE A 58 -1.72 2.46 3.76
N PRO A 59 -2.72 1.61 4.07
CA PRO A 59 -2.91 1.11 5.42
C PRO A 59 -1.82 0.11 5.79
N TYR A 60 -1.64 -0.09 7.10
CA TYR A 60 -0.74 -1.11 7.60
C TYR A 60 -1.21 -1.69 8.93
N TRP A 61 -0.77 -2.92 9.18
CA TRP A 61 -0.98 -3.60 10.45
C TRP A 61 0.36 -3.86 11.13
N ILE A 62 0.40 -3.59 12.44
CA ILE A 62 1.53 -3.91 13.31
C ILE A 62 1.14 -5.01 14.28
N GLY A 63 2.01 -5.98 14.49
CA GLY A 63 1.82 -7.04 15.47
C GLY A 63 2.99 -7.09 16.44
N PRO A 64 2.94 -6.39 17.60
CA PRO A 64 3.79 -6.75 18.73
C PRO A 64 3.26 -8.07 19.30
N VAL A 65 4.10 -9.12 19.33
CA VAL A 65 3.82 -10.36 20.08
C VAL A 65 2.45 -11.00 19.73
N GLY A 66 2.18 -11.20 18.44
CA GLY A 66 1.04 -12.00 17.97
C GLY A 66 -0.34 -11.32 17.98
N LYS A 67 -0.46 -10.04 18.34
CA LYS A 67 -1.74 -9.28 18.22
C LYS A 67 -1.63 -8.18 17.16
N GLU A 68 -2.22 -8.40 15.99
CA GLU A 68 -2.28 -7.40 14.92
C GLU A 68 -3.18 -6.21 15.32
N ARG A 69 -2.69 -4.98 15.08
CA ARG A 69 -3.40 -3.72 15.30
C ARG A 69 -3.28 -2.84 14.07
N PHE A 70 -4.33 -2.08 13.78
CA PHE A 70 -4.31 -1.07 12.72
C PHE A 70 -3.36 0.06 13.10
N GLY A 71 -2.46 0.43 12.19
CA GLY A 71 -1.54 1.54 12.37
C GLY A 71 -2.28 2.87 12.52
N GLN A 72 -1.88 3.71 13.47
CA GLN A 72 -2.51 5.03 13.69
C GLN A 72 -1.78 6.19 12.99
N GLY A 73 -0.66 5.93 12.33
CA GLY A 73 0.15 6.93 11.64
C GLY A 73 0.29 6.67 10.14
N ALA A 74 1.29 7.29 9.52
CA ALA A 74 1.72 6.91 8.17
C ALA A 74 2.63 5.67 8.25
N ALA A 75 2.46 4.74 7.32
CA ALA A 75 3.37 3.61 7.18
C ALA A 75 4.79 4.12 6.89
N MET A 76 5.77 3.70 7.68
CA MET A 76 7.18 3.85 7.33
C MET A 76 7.67 2.54 6.74
N ILE A 77 8.15 2.58 5.50
CA ILE A 77 8.66 1.42 4.77
C ILE A 77 9.97 1.79 4.08
N THR A 78 10.90 0.85 4.02
CA THR A 78 12.13 1.05 3.25
C THR A 78 11.82 1.05 1.75
N GLU A 79 12.71 1.65 0.94
CA GLU A 79 12.58 1.64 -0.53
C GLU A 79 12.47 0.22 -1.09
N LYS A 80 13.26 -0.72 -0.54
CA LYS A 80 13.24 -2.13 -0.94
C LYS A 80 11.90 -2.81 -0.65
N GLU A 81 11.33 -2.56 0.53
CA GLU A 81 10.01 -3.09 0.90
C GLU A 81 8.92 -2.47 0.04
N PHE A 82 8.99 -1.17 -0.22
CA PHE A 82 8.05 -0.49 -1.11
C PHE A 82 8.09 -1.05 -2.53
N LEU A 83 9.29 -1.24 -3.10
CA LEU A 83 9.44 -1.88 -4.41
C LEU A 83 8.87 -3.31 -4.42
N THR A 84 9.04 -4.05 -3.33
CA THR A 84 8.47 -5.41 -3.20
C THR A 84 6.95 -5.35 -3.19
N LEU A 85 6.35 -4.42 -2.44
CA LEU A 85 4.91 -4.21 -2.40
C LEU A 85 4.35 -3.82 -3.78
N LEU A 86 5.03 -2.92 -4.51
CA LEU A 86 4.62 -2.55 -5.86
C LEU A 86 4.69 -3.74 -6.83
N ARG A 87 5.72 -4.57 -6.75
CA ARG A 87 5.83 -5.79 -7.58
C ARG A 87 4.67 -6.74 -7.30
N GLU A 88 4.33 -6.97 -6.03
CA GLU A 88 3.22 -7.84 -5.67
C GLU A 88 1.87 -7.25 -6.10
N ALA A 89 1.68 -5.94 -5.97
CA ALA A 89 0.49 -5.26 -6.49
C ALA A 89 0.34 -5.42 -8.00
N ILE A 90 1.44 -5.33 -8.77
CA ILE A 90 1.43 -5.58 -10.22
C ILE A 90 1.03 -7.03 -10.51
N ARG A 91 1.60 -8.02 -9.81
CA ARG A 91 1.26 -9.44 -9.98
C ARG A 91 -0.20 -9.75 -9.67
N GLN A 92 -0.77 -9.04 -8.70
CA GLN A 92 -2.17 -9.14 -8.30
C GLN A 92 -3.11 -8.32 -9.20
N GLN A 93 -2.64 -7.78 -10.32
CA GLN A 93 -3.43 -6.98 -11.27
C GLN A 93 -4.12 -5.76 -10.61
N PHE A 94 -3.43 -5.19 -9.61
CA PHE A 94 -3.95 -4.05 -8.86
C PHE A 94 -4.04 -2.80 -9.75
N PHE A 95 -2.95 -2.46 -10.44
CA PHE A 95 -2.87 -1.30 -11.33
C PHE A 95 -3.47 -1.57 -12.70
N SER A 96 -3.96 -0.51 -13.37
CA SER A 96 -4.40 -0.59 -14.77
C SER A 96 -3.21 -0.69 -15.73
N GLU A 97 -3.45 -1.24 -16.93
CA GLU A 97 -2.43 -1.28 -17.99
C GLU A 97 -1.95 0.13 -18.37
N GLU A 98 -2.85 1.10 -18.40
CA GLU A 98 -2.53 2.51 -18.66
C GLU A 98 -1.54 3.07 -17.64
N PHE A 99 -1.80 2.87 -16.34
CA PHE A 99 -0.90 3.31 -15.27
C PHE A 99 0.49 2.69 -15.41
N LEU A 100 0.56 1.39 -15.73
CA LEU A 100 1.83 0.69 -15.89
C LEU A 100 2.59 1.15 -17.14
N SER A 101 1.89 1.42 -18.23
CA SER A 101 2.47 2.01 -19.45
C SER A 101 3.07 3.39 -19.16
N ASP A 102 2.37 4.25 -18.43
CA ASP A 102 2.85 5.59 -18.11
C ASP A 102 4.04 5.56 -17.13
N LEU A 103 4.04 4.62 -16.19
CA LEU A 103 5.18 4.37 -15.32
C LEU A 103 6.43 3.95 -16.12
N ASP A 104 6.28 3.05 -17.09
CA ASP A 104 7.40 2.60 -17.95
C ASP A 104 7.98 3.77 -18.78
N LYS A 105 7.11 4.62 -19.34
CA LYS A 105 7.55 5.84 -20.05
C LYS A 105 8.36 6.77 -19.14
N ALA A 106 7.86 7.05 -17.94
CA ALA A 106 8.55 7.91 -16.97
C ALA A 106 9.94 7.37 -16.59
N ILE A 107 10.07 6.05 -16.40
CA ILE A 107 11.36 5.38 -16.14
C ILE A 107 12.30 5.54 -17.34
N GLY A 108 11.79 5.37 -18.56
CA GLY A 108 12.57 5.52 -19.80
C GLY A 108 13.05 6.95 -20.05
N GLU A 109 12.29 7.97 -19.65
CA GLU A 109 12.69 9.37 -19.68
C GLU A 109 13.84 9.66 -18.71
N ASN A 110 13.75 9.22 -17.45
CA ASN A 110 14.79 9.46 -16.45
C ASN A 110 16.16 8.85 -16.86
N LYS A 111 16.16 7.63 -17.42
CA LYS A 111 17.39 6.99 -17.91
C LYS A 111 18.06 7.72 -19.07
N ARG A 112 17.29 8.50 -19.84
CA ARG A 112 17.80 9.30 -20.96
C ARG A 112 18.40 10.63 -20.49
N SER A 113 17.86 11.23 -19.42
CA SER A 113 18.44 12.42 -18.80
C SER A 113 19.76 12.15 -18.10
N GLU A 114 19.95 10.96 -17.50
CA GLU A 114 21.21 10.59 -16.83
C GLU A 114 22.37 10.28 -17.79
N LYS A 115 22.09 10.10 -19.09
CA LYS A 115 23.09 9.81 -20.13
C LYS A 115 23.56 11.04 -20.92
N ARG A 116 23.00 12.21 -20.64
CA ARG A 116 23.38 13.50 -21.26
C ARG A 116 24.23 14.30 -20.29
#